data_AF-A0A948VGM8-F1
#
_entry.id   AF-A0A948VGM8-F1
#
_cell.length_a   1.000
_cell.length_b   1.000
_cell.length_c   1.000
_cell.angle_alpha   90.00
_cell.angle_beta   90.00
_cell.angle_gamma   90.00
#
_symmetry.space_group_name_H-M   'P 1'
#
loop_
_entity.id
_entity.type
_entity.pdbx_description
1 polymer ?
#
loop_
_entity_poly.entity_id
_entity_poly.type
_entity_poly.pdbx_seq_one_letter_code
_entity_poly.pdbx_strand_id
1 'polypeptide(L)'
;MKHKNTKINHMFVEFRMRRVIGAVLSLGIMMTAINSNSAFIDIGYGARPVAMGQAFTAISDDINATHTNPAGLAFLTAPEISALYGRMYEGLSDDSEIGQGYFGFAAPIKKYIPGTLGFSWQELSLSEFYCESSFTLSYGTEVYKNMFGGLNVKMLRKSYSSDIYTEADPLFTNNGYSKSGIALDLGGLYRINSQYTLGLVIKNINQPDMGIADKDIVPMQIRGGLAYWKNNGVIDLDIGYSDSDYDIAMGVEHWLSNRFTLRFGLLAGNDSRRNFNLGLGSRFNSFQFDYAFSLPIGGIAQTSGSHRLSFSMRFGAYYDTKTALEAKNIDDLRVQLLGSLQAMDEAKVKALTQENQIKELSKKIKDQNSKINSLATKTDSADFKDVQLSRGVLSGIEVQMMAITKELEKSKKDVQIFKNKVSILEKKLIGKKAVEKKTTSSPTQKIGGKKV
;
A
#
# COMPACT_ATOMS: atom_id res chain seq x y z
N MET A 1 -48.80 -3.68 19.86
CA MET A 1 -48.13 -4.97 19.55
C MET A 1 -46.80 -4.88 18.78
N LYS A 2 -46.34 -3.71 18.28
CA LYS A 2 -45.07 -3.61 17.52
C LYS A 2 -43.78 -3.42 18.35
N HIS A 3 -43.85 -3.25 19.67
CA HIS A 3 -42.67 -2.98 20.51
C HIS A 3 -42.10 -4.18 21.29
N LYS A 4 -42.78 -5.34 21.29
CA LYS A 4 -42.28 -6.55 21.98
C LYS A 4 -41.45 -7.48 21.07
N ASN A 5 -41.56 -7.39 19.74
CA ASN A 5 -40.87 -8.30 18.82
C ASN A 5 -39.41 -7.91 18.52
N THR A 6 -38.98 -6.68 18.79
CA THR A 6 -37.60 -6.24 18.54
C THR A 6 -36.62 -6.69 19.63
N LYS A 7 -37.07 -6.86 20.88
CA LYS A 7 -36.23 -7.33 21.99
C LYS A 7 -35.93 -8.83 21.92
N ILE A 8 -36.83 -9.64 21.37
CA ILE A 8 -36.65 -11.09 21.26
C ILE A 8 -35.64 -11.44 20.15
N ASN A 9 -35.65 -10.70 19.03
CA ASN A 9 -34.68 -10.92 17.95
C ASN A 9 -33.25 -10.48 18.32
N HIS A 10 -33.08 -9.44 19.13
CA HIS A 10 -31.74 -9.06 19.63
C HIS A 10 -31.16 -10.09 20.61
N MET A 11 -32.00 -10.69 21.45
CA MET A 11 -31.58 -11.69 22.44
C MET A 11 -31.16 -13.02 21.79
N PHE A 12 -31.81 -13.43 20.68
CA PHE A 12 -31.44 -14.63 19.94
C PHE A 12 -30.14 -14.51 19.13
N VAL A 13 -29.79 -13.30 18.69
CA VAL A 13 -28.53 -13.04 17.95
C VAL A 13 -27.33 -13.02 18.90
N GLU A 14 -27.45 -12.41 20.09
CA GLU A 14 -26.39 -12.45 21.10
C GLU A 14 -26.12 -13.86 21.64
N PHE A 15 -27.16 -14.69 21.75
CA PHE A 15 -27.03 -16.07 22.23
C PHE A 15 -26.35 -17.00 21.19
N ARG A 16 -26.53 -16.74 19.89
CA ARG A 16 -25.81 -17.46 18.82
C ARG A 16 -24.35 -17.03 18.68
N MET A 17 -24.04 -15.74 18.86
CA MET A 17 -22.65 -15.23 18.82
C MET A 17 -21.78 -15.77 19.97
N ARG A 18 -22.32 -15.90 21.19
CA ARG A 18 -21.57 -16.48 22.32
C ARG A 18 -21.20 -17.94 22.15
N ARG A 19 -22.00 -18.73 21.42
CA ARG A 19 -21.68 -20.14 21.12
C ARG A 19 -20.66 -20.29 19.98
N VAL A 20 -20.63 -19.35 19.04
CA VAL A 20 -19.59 -19.31 17.99
C VAL A 20 -18.25 -18.85 18.57
N ILE A 21 -18.25 -17.83 19.46
CA ILE A 21 -17.04 -17.39 20.17
C ILE A 21 -16.55 -18.46 21.16
N GLY A 22 -17.46 -19.18 21.82
CA GLY A 22 -17.12 -20.30 22.71
C GLY A 22 -16.60 -21.54 21.99
N ALA A 23 -17.05 -21.83 20.77
CA ALA A 23 -16.59 -22.98 19.98
C ALA A 23 -15.22 -22.76 19.33
N VAL A 24 -14.86 -21.50 19.03
CA VAL A 24 -13.50 -21.13 18.55
C VAL A 24 -12.46 -21.23 19.68
N LEU A 25 -12.88 -21.13 20.95
CA LEU A 25 -11.99 -21.23 22.12
C LEU A 25 -11.77 -22.67 22.62
N SER A 26 -12.52 -23.67 22.14
CA SER A 26 -12.54 -25.03 22.73
C SER A 26 -11.92 -26.15 21.86
N LEU A 27 -11.38 -25.86 20.68
CA LEU A 27 -10.62 -26.83 19.89
C LEU A 27 -9.12 -26.52 19.98
N GLY A 28 -8.39 -27.27 20.80
CA GLY A 28 -6.95 -27.06 20.91
C GLY A 28 -6.25 -27.96 21.92
N ILE A 29 -6.62 -29.24 21.98
CA ILE A 29 -5.78 -30.26 22.62
C ILE A 29 -5.75 -31.47 21.69
N MET A 30 -4.74 -31.53 20.84
CA MET A 30 -4.33 -32.76 20.17
C MET A 30 -2.81 -32.84 20.16
N MET A 31 -2.35 -34.07 20.40
CA MET A 31 -0.99 -34.58 20.48
C MET A 31 0.07 -33.79 19.69
N THR A 32 1.11 -33.34 20.38
CA THR A 32 2.35 -32.89 19.76
C THR A 32 3.22 -34.11 19.42
N ALA A 33 3.31 -34.45 18.15
CA ALA A 33 4.52 -35.08 17.64
C ALA A 33 5.65 -34.03 17.69
N ILE A 34 6.82 -34.41 18.18
CA ILE A 34 7.99 -33.52 18.14
C ILE A 34 8.48 -33.54 16.68
N ASN A 35 7.98 -32.61 15.88
CA ASN A 35 8.51 -32.38 14.53
C ASN A 35 9.78 -31.53 14.66
N SER A 36 10.81 -31.87 13.88
CA SER A 36 11.98 -31.00 13.72
C SER A 36 11.55 -29.77 12.94
N ASN A 37 11.81 -28.58 13.47
CA ASN A 37 11.51 -27.35 12.76
C ASN A 37 12.52 -27.12 11.62
N SER A 38 12.04 -26.55 10.52
CA SER A 38 12.90 -26.11 9.42
C SER A 38 13.66 -24.83 9.78
N ALA A 39 14.70 -24.50 9.02
CA ALA A 39 15.29 -23.17 9.05
C ALA A 39 14.27 -22.06 8.69
N PHE A 40 14.58 -20.81 9.05
CA PHE A 40 13.79 -19.59 8.79
C PHE A 40 12.39 -19.59 9.42
N ILE A 41 12.29 -20.00 10.68
CA ILE A 41 11.06 -19.89 11.47
C ILE A 41 10.67 -18.41 11.60
N ASP A 42 9.41 -18.07 11.33
CA ASP A 42 8.92 -16.70 11.49
C ASP A 42 8.74 -16.36 12.98
N ILE A 43 9.72 -15.63 13.51
CA ILE A 43 9.75 -15.11 14.88
C ILE A 43 9.34 -13.63 14.95
N GLY A 44 8.88 -13.06 13.82
CA GLY A 44 8.50 -11.67 13.67
C GLY A 44 9.70 -10.71 13.60
N TYR A 45 9.60 -9.72 12.70
CA TYR A 45 10.54 -8.60 12.61
C TYR A 45 9.78 -7.27 12.81
N GLY A 46 10.50 -6.24 13.21
CA GLY A 46 9.94 -4.94 13.60
C GLY A 46 9.29 -4.97 14.98
N ALA A 47 9.53 -3.92 15.77
CA ALA A 47 8.96 -3.84 17.12
C ALA A 47 7.43 -3.73 17.08
N ARG A 48 6.86 -3.00 16.11
CA ARG A 48 5.41 -2.82 15.99
C ARG A 48 4.65 -4.14 15.71
N PRO A 49 4.99 -4.95 14.68
CA PRO A 49 4.33 -6.25 14.45
C PRO A 49 4.48 -7.21 15.64
N VAL A 50 5.67 -7.28 16.23
CA VAL A 50 5.95 -8.14 17.39
C VAL A 50 5.09 -7.73 18.60
N ALA A 51 5.02 -6.43 18.90
CA ALA A 51 4.19 -5.92 20.00
C ALA A 51 2.68 -6.21 19.80
N MET A 52 2.24 -6.40 18.56
CA MET A 52 0.88 -6.79 18.19
C MET A 52 0.69 -8.32 18.18
N GLY A 53 1.68 -9.09 18.64
CA GLY A 53 1.60 -10.56 18.70
C GLY A 53 1.70 -11.21 17.32
N GLN A 54 2.29 -10.53 16.34
CA GLN A 54 2.31 -10.91 14.92
C GLN A 54 0.94 -10.83 14.21
N ALA A 55 -0.09 -10.29 14.86
CA ALA A 55 -1.32 -9.85 14.18
C ALA A 55 -0.99 -8.56 13.43
N PHE A 56 -0.60 -8.71 12.16
CA PHE A 56 -0.17 -7.59 11.34
C PHE A 56 -0.57 -7.71 9.88
N THR A 57 -1.12 -8.84 9.43
CA THR A 57 -1.33 -9.14 8.00
C THR A 57 -2.29 -8.16 7.33
N ALA A 58 -3.30 -7.68 8.05
CA ALA A 58 -4.28 -6.72 7.53
C ALA A 58 -3.91 -5.25 7.83
N ILE A 59 -2.87 -5.00 8.62
CA ILE A 59 -2.41 -3.68 9.05
C ILE A 59 -0.96 -3.35 8.66
N SER A 60 -0.37 -4.12 7.74
CA SER A 60 1.00 -3.93 7.18
C SER A 60 1.19 -2.61 6.45
N ASP A 61 1.04 -1.47 7.09
CA ASP A 61 0.97 -0.16 6.43
C ASP A 61 2.24 0.69 6.56
N ASP A 62 3.36 0.05 6.90
CA ASP A 62 4.68 0.64 7.02
C ASP A 62 5.73 -0.27 6.37
N ILE A 63 7.01 0.08 6.50
CA ILE A 63 8.13 -0.67 5.95
C ILE A 63 8.19 -2.15 6.41
N ASN A 64 7.57 -2.52 7.54
CA ASN A 64 7.49 -3.92 7.97
C ASN A 64 6.62 -4.77 7.02
N ALA A 65 5.88 -4.15 6.10
CA ALA A 65 5.17 -4.83 5.02
C ALA A 65 6.09 -5.70 4.15
N THR A 66 7.40 -5.40 4.08
CA THR A 66 8.34 -6.23 3.30
C THR A 66 8.43 -7.67 3.79
N HIS A 67 8.10 -7.96 5.05
CA HIS A 67 8.14 -9.32 5.60
C HIS A 67 6.79 -9.81 6.15
N THR A 68 5.86 -8.92 6.45
CA THR A 68 4.51 -9.28 6.93
C THR A 68 3.56 -9.52 5.76
N ASN A 69 3.22 -8.46 5.02
CA ASN A 69 2.36 -8.54 3.82
C ASN A 69 2.77 -7.47 2.79
N PRO A 70 3.39 -7.85 1.65
CA PRO A 70 3.92 -6.89 0.68
C PRO A 70 2.86 -6.02 0.01
N ALA A 71 1.59 -6.43 -0.02
CA ALA A 71 0.51 -5.57 -0.52
C ALA A 71 0.38 -4.27 0.28
N GLY A 72 0.80 -4.31 1.54
CA GLY A 72 0.81 -3.19 2.46
C GLY A 72 1.69 -2.02 2.03
N LEU A 73 2.73 -2.29 1.23
CA LEU A 73 3.61 -1.25 0.68
C LEU A 73 2.86 -0.23 -0.17
N ALA A 74 1.70 -0.60 -0.73
CA ALA A 74 0.83 0.29 -1.48
C ALA A 74 0.29 1.48 -0.64
N PHE A 75 0.31 1.37 0.69
CA PHE A 75 -0.13 2.42 1.60
C PHE A 75 0.95 3.47 1.90
N LEU A 76 2.22 3.19 1.60
CA LEU A 76 3.27 4.19 1.79
C LEU A 76 3.07 5.36 0.82
N THR A 77 3.01 6.57 1.38
CA THR A 77 2.91 7.82 0.60
C THR A 77 4.24 8.55 0.46
N ALA A 78 5.23 8.14 1.23
CA ALA A 78 6.54 8.74 1.35
C ALA A 78 7.60 7.64 1.48
N PRO A 79 8.86 7.89 1.12
CA PRO A 79 9.93 6.98 1.44
C PRO A 79 10.03 6.75 2.96
N GLU A 80 10.39 5.54 3.37
CA GLU A 80 10.53 5.15 4.77
C GLU A 80 11.76 4.26 4.93
N ILE A 81 12.54 4.51 5.97
CA ILE A 81 13.57 3.59 6.47
C ILE A 81 13.17 3.06 7.83
N SER A 82 13.59 1.85 8.15
CA SER A 82 13.54 1.30 9.50
C SER A 82 14.75 0.44 9.78
N ALA A 83 15.17 0.44 11.04
CA ALA A 83 16.15 -0.49 11.58
C ALA A 83 15.61 -1.11 12.86
N LEU A 84 16.05 -2.32 13.17
CA LEU A 84 15.75 -3.03 14.39
C LEU A 84 17.01 -3.67 14.94
N TYR A 85 17.14 -3.60 16.26
CA TYR A 85 17.99 -4.49 17.03
C TYR A 85 17.11 -5.28 18.01
N GLY A 86 17.31 -6.59 18.08
CA GLY A 86 16.60 -7.48 18.99
C GLY A 86 17.55 -8.39 19.74
N ARG A 87 17.30 -8.55 21.04
CA ARG A 87 17.89 -9.59 21.88
C ARG A 87 16.78 -10.56 22.27
N MET A 88 16.95 -11.83 21.90
CA MET A 88 15.93 -12.84 22.05
C MET A 88 16.20 -13.69 23.30
N TYR A 89 15.13 -13.98 24.05
CA TYR A 89 15.13 -14.94 25.15
C TYR A 89 16.23 -14.69 26.19
N GLU A 90 16.41 -13.45 26.63
CA GLU A 90 17.49 -13.07 27.54
C GLU A 90 17.51 -13.92 28.82
N GLY A 91 18.69 -14.40 29.22
CA GLY A 91 18.85 -15.29 30.37
C GLY A 91 18.64 -16.77 30.05
N LEU A 92 19.03 -17.23 28.85
CA LEU A 92 19.13 -18.66 28.56
C LEU A 92 20.13 -19.33 29.53
N SER A 93 19.83 -20.58 29.91
CA SER A 93 20.62 -21.32 30.93
C SER A 93 22.00 -21.76 30.47
N ASP A 94 22.25 -21.74 29.16
CA ASP A 94 23.51 -22.11 28.52
C ASP A 94 24.37 -20.88 28.16
N ASP A 95 23.99 -19.69 28.64
CA ASP A 95 24.61 -18.40 28.33
C ASP A 95 24.65 -18.05 26.82
N SER A 96 23.86 -18.74 26.00
CA SER A 96 23.74 -18.44 24.57
C SER A 96 23.05 -17.10 24.33
N GLU A 97 23.46 -16.40 23.27
CA GLU A 97 22.86 -15.13 22.87
C GLU A 97 22.22 -15.26 21.50
N ILE A 98 20.90 -15.04 21.42
CA ILE A 98 20.19 -15.01 20.15
C ILE A 98 19.92 -13.56 19.76
N GLY A 99 20.57 -13.11 18.69
CA GLY A 99 20.48 -11.75 18.16
C GLY A 99 19.54 -11.65 16.96
N GLN A 100 18.86 -10.51 16.83
CA GLN A 100 18.03 -10.19 15.66
C GLN A 100 18.41 -8.83 15.08
N GLY A 101 18.65 -8.79 13.78
CA GLY A 101 18.89 -7.57 13.00
C GLY A 101 17.83 -7.37 11.93
N TYR A 102 17.41 -6.12 11.71
CA TYR A 102 16.63 -5.78 10.52
C TYR A 102 16.97 -4.38 10.02
N PHE A 103 16.99 -4.24 8.70
CA PHE A 103 17.02 -2.96 8.00
C PHE A 103 16.03 -3.00 6.85
N GLY A 104 15.25 -1.93 6.68
CA GLY A 104 14.28 -1.79 5.60
C GLY A 104 14.33 -0.39 5.00
N PHE A 105 14.14 -0.33 3.69
CA PHE A 105 13.91 0.90 2.94
C PHE A 105 12.77 0.67 1.94
N ALA A 106 11.81 1.59 1.87
CA ALA A 106 10.79 1.56 0.82
C ALA A 106 10.55 2.97 0.29
N ALA A 107 10.25 3.07 -1.00
CA ALA A 107 9.96 4.33 -1.66
C ALA A 107 8.84 4.16 -2.69
N PRO A 108 7.82 5.04 -2.65
CA PRO A 108 6.85 5.13 -3.74
C PRO A 108 7.53 5.56 -5.04
N ILE A 109 7.29 4.83 -6.12
CA ILE A 109 7.91 5.07 -7.44
C ILE A 109 6.89 5.50 -8.49
N LYS A 110 5.85 6.21 -8.03
CA LYS A 110 4.69 6.66 -8.82
C LYS A 110 5.03 7.40 -10.12
N LYS A 111 6.23 7.97 -10.22
CA LYS A 111 6.72 8.62 -11.45
C LYS A 111 6.91 7.63 -12.61
N TYR A 112 7.22 6.37 -12.31
CA TYR A 112 7.56 5.34 -13.30
C TYR A 112 6.48 4.27 -13.40
N ILE A 113 6.06 3.70 -12.26
CA ILE A 113 4.98 2.71 -12.17
C ILE A 113 4.12 2.97 -10.93
N PRO A 114 2.81 2.67 -10.97
CA PRO A 114 1.95 2.82 -9.81
C PRO A 114 2.35 1.81 -8.73
N GLY A 115 2.92 2.27 -7.62
CA GLY A 115 3.27 1.39 -6.50
C GLY A 115 4.47 1.89 -5.70
N THR A 116 4.94 1.00 -4.84
CA THR A 116 6.07 1.20 -3.92
C THR A 116 7.03 0.03 -4.06
N LEU A 117 8.31 0.33 -4.20
CA LEU A 117 9.37 -0.66 -4.05
C LEU A 117 9.88 -0.65 -2.62
N GLY A 118 10.16 -1.84 -2.10
CA GLY A 118 10.78 -2.06 -0.81
C GLY A 118 12.00 -2.95 -0.94
N PHE A 119 12.95 -2.75 -0.06
CA PHE A 119 14.09 -3.61 0.17
C PHE A 119 14.20 -3.84 1.68
N SER A 120 14.49 -5.06 2.10
CA SER A 120 14.87 -5.31 3.48
C SER A 120 15.91 -6.40 3.63
N TRP A 121 16.75 -6.23 4.64
CA TRP A 121 17.68 -7.23 5.14
C TRP A 121 17.23 -7.65 6.54
N GLN A 122 17.27 -8.95 6.81
CA GLN A 122 16.92 -9.54 8.09
C GLN A 122 17.99 -10.54 8.49
N GLU A 123 18.30 -10.59 9.78
CA GLU A 123 19.27 -11.51 10.35
C GLU A 123 18.76 -12.07 11.68
N LEU A 124 19.00 -13.36 11.88
CA LEU A 124 18.90 -14.07 13.15
C LEU A 124 20.23 -14.78 13.39
N SER A 125 20.88 -14.52 14.51
CA SER A 125 22.15 -15.16 14.87
C SER A 125 22.05 -15.83 16.22
N LEU A 126 22.78 -16.93 16.38
CA LEU A 126 23.04 -17.60 17.66
C LEU A 126 24.54 -17.48 17.93
N SER A 127 24.90 -16.52 18.77
CA SER A 127 26.27 -16.14 19.10
C SER A 127 27.16 -16.09 17.84
N GLU A 128 28.31 -16.78 17.87
CA GLU A 128 29.21 -16.90 16.73
C GLU A 128 29.00 -18.20 15.94
N PHE A 129 28.04 -19.06 16.29
CA PHE A 129 27.95 -20.42 15.72
C PHE A 129 27.07 -20.51 14.48
N TYR A 130 26.02 -19.69 14.43
CA TYR A 130 24.96 -19.85 13.44
C TYR A 130 24.33 -18.52 13.05
N CYS A 131 24.06 -18.35 11.76
CA CYS A 131 23.41 -17.17 11.21
C CYS A 131 22.43 -17.56 10.09
N GLU A 132 21.20 -17.08 10.22
CA GLU A 132 20.22 -17.00 9.15
C GLU A 132 20.11 -15.54 8.69
N SER A 133 20.19 -15.32 7.39
CA SER A 133 20.00 -14.00 6.79
C SER A 133 19.06 -14.06 5.59
N SER A 134 18.29 -13.00 5.38
CA SER A 134 17.48 -12.84 4.18
C SER A 134 17.59 -11.45 3.60
N PHE A 135 17.69 -11.38 2.27
CA PHE A 135 17.55 -10.16 1.50
C PHE A 135 16.25 -10.23 0.72
N THR A 136 15.38 -9.24 0.91
CA THR A 136 14.04 -9.22 0.30
C THR A 136 13.91 -8.00 -0.58
N LEU A 137 13.50 -8.21 -1.83
CA LEU A 137 12.98 -7.17 -2.71
C LEU A 137 11.46 -7.31 -2.75
N SER A 138 10.77 -6.20 -2.49
CA SER A 138 9.32 -6.15 -2.36
C SER A 138 8.71 -5.15 -3.33
N TYR A 139 7.54 -5.47 -3.85
CA TYR A 139 6.72 -4.52 -4.60
C TYR A 139 5.27 -4.61 -4.12
N GLY A 140 4.64 -3.45 -3.90
CA GLY A 140 3.23 -3.37 -3.53
C GLY A 140 2.51 -2.26 -4.27
N THR A 141 1.28 -2.54 -4.71
CA THR A 141 0.47 -1.59 -5.47
C THR A 141 -1.03 -1.77 -5.24
N GLU A 142 -1.80 -0.75 -5.63
CA GLU A 142 -3.26 -0.84 -5.75
C GLU A 142 -3.61 -1.45 -7.11
N VAL A 143 -4.18 -2.66 -7.08
CA VAL A 143 -4.54 -3.42 -8.29
C VAL A 143 -5.91 -2.98 -8.81
N TYR A 144 -6.85 -2.78 -7.89
CA TYR A 144 -8.18 -2.25 -8.17
C TYR A 144 -8.62 -1.40 -6.98
N LYS A 145 -9.69 -0.62 -7.13
CA LYS A 145 -10.20 0.22 -6.06
C LYS A 145 -10.39 -0.59 -4.78
N ASN A 146 -9.69 -0.19 -3.72
CA ASN A 146 -9.65 -0.84 -2.40
C ASN A 146 -9.03 -2.26 -2.36
N MET A 147 -8.45 -2.75 -3.46
CA MET A 147 -7.76 -4.03 -3.56
C MET A 147 -6.29 -3.79 -3.85
N PHE A 148 -5.43 -4.27 -2.97
CA PHE A 148 -3.98 -4.09 -3.04
C PHE A 148 -3.31 -5.45 -3.16
N GLY A 149 -2.25 -5.49 -3.95
CA GLY A 149 -1.47 -6.69 -4.19
C GLY A 149 0.01 -6.38 -4.03
N GLY A 150 0.78 -7.39 -3.63
CA GLY A 150 2.22 -7.27 -3.54
C GLY A 150 2.93 -8.61 -3.65
N LEU A 151 4.22 -8.54 -3.90
CA LEU A 151 5.10 -9.69 -4.08
C LEU A 151 6.44 -9.45 -3.42
N ASN A 152 7.05 -10.53 -2.94
CA ASN A 152 8.43 -10.55 -2.46
C ASN A 152 9.25 -11.57 -3.23
N VAL A 153 10.50 -11.19 -3.51
CA VAL A 153 11.57 -12.12 -3.87
C VAL A 153 12.62 -12.07 -2.77
N LYS A 154 12.87 -13.20 -2.14
CA LYS A 154 13.78 -13.33 -1.00
C LYS A 154 14.97 -14.20 -1.38
N MET A 155 16.18 -13.73 -1.08
CA MET A 155 17.38 -14.55 -1.06
C MET A 155 17.65 -14.95 0.40
N LEU A 156 17.44 -16.22 0.71
CA LEU A 156 17.68 -16.83 2.01
C LEU A 156 19.11 -17.37 2.05
N ARG A 157 19.81 -17.19 3.17
CA ARG A 157 21.13 -17.75 3.42
C ARG A 157 21.25 -18.23 4.86
N LYS A 158 21.60 -19.49 5.03
CA LYS A 158 21.93 -20.12 6.32
C LYS A 158 23.43 -20.42 6.34
N SER A 159 24.10 -20.11 7.44
CA SER A 159 25.53 -20.38 7.61
C SER A 159 25.90 -20.79 9.03
N TYR A 160 26.92 -21.64 9.11
CA TYR A 160 27.56 -22.10 10.34
C TYR A 160 29.01 -21.62 10.37
N SER A 161 29.57 -21.42 11.55
CA SER A 161 30.98 -21.05 11.70
C SER A 161 31.91 -22.25 11.64
N SER A 162 33.16 -22.00 11.23
CA SER A 162 34.24 -22.99 11.22
C SER A 162 34.93 -22.97 12.58
N ASP A 163 34.90 -24.11 13.25
CA ASP A 163 35.57 -24.38 14.52
C ASP A 163 36.14 -25.80 14.51
N ILE A 164 36.82 -26.18 15.59
CA ILE A 164 37.49 -27.49 15.69
C ILE A 164 36.50 -28.66 15.53
N TYR A 165 35.24 -28.49 15.92
CA TYR A 165 34.23 -29.54 15.84
C TYR A 165 33.67 -29.69 14.43
N THR A 166 33.29 -28.57 13.82
CA THR A 166 32.72 -28.51 12.48
C THR A 166 33.75 -28.84 11.39
N GLU A 167 35.03 -28.50 11.60
CA GLU A 167 36.14 -28.87 10.70
C GLU A 167 36.43 -30.37 10.67
N ALA A 168 36.16 -31.08 11.77
CA ALA A 168 36.32 -32.53 11.84
C ALA A 168 35.07 -33.31 11.37
N ASP A 169 33.94 -32.61 11.15
CA ASP A 169 32.66 -33.24 10.83
C ASP A 169 32.53 -33.51 9.31
N PRO A 170 32.29 -34.77 8.89
CA PRO A 170 31.99 -35.13 7.50
C PRO A 170 30.82 -34.33 6.89
N LEU A 171 29.88 -33.85 7.70
CA LEU A 171 28.76 -33.04 7.26
C LEU A 171 29.23 -31.75 6.58
N PHE A 172 30.09 -30.98 7.26
CA PHE A 172 30.55 -29.67 6.78
C PHE A 172 31.73 -29.78 5.82
N THR A 173 32.63 -30.73 6.03
CA THR A 173 33.77 -30.95 5.12
C THR A 173 33.33 -31.38 3.72
N ASN A 174 32.26 -32.18 3.60
CA ASN A 174 31.77 -32.66 2.30
C ASN A 174 30.77 -31.69 1.64
N ASN A 175 29.99 -30.92 2.42
CA ASN A 175 28.87 -30.12 1.89
C ASN A 175 29.04 -28.61 2.05
N GLY A 176 30.08 -28.17 2.78
CA GLY A 176 30.33 -26.76 3.10
C GLY A 176 29.50 -26.24 4.27
N TYR A 177 29.78 -24.98 4.65
CA TYR A 177 29.25 -24.34 5.86
C TYR A 177 28.02 -23.46 5.62
N SER A 178 27.54 -23.34 4.38
CA SER A 178 26.42 -22.45 4.08
C SER A 178 25.55 -22.95 2.94
N LYS A 179 24.28 -22.56 2.99
CA LYS A 179 23.27 -22.85 1.96
C LYS A 179 22.52 -21.57 1.63
N SER A 180 22.25 -21.36 0.34
CA SER A 180 21.40 -20.26 -0.13
C SER A 180 20.22 -20.80 -0.93
N GLY A 181 19.10 -20.09 -0.87
CA GLY A 181 17.87 -20.44 -1.58
C GLY A 181 17.04 -19.21 -1.90
N ILE A 182 16.16 -19.31 -2.88
CA ILE A 182 15.24 -18.23 -3.24
C ILE A 182 13.84 -18.58 -2.71
N ALA A 183 13.16 -17.63 -2.07
CA ALA A 183 11.77 -17.77 -1.68
C ALA A 183 10.90 -16.67 -2.31
N LEU A 184 9.65 -17.03 -2.62
CA LEU A 184 8.66 -16.11 -3.19
C LEU A 184 7.47 -15.97 -2.25
N ASP A 185 7.03 -14.73 -2.03
CA ASP A 185 5.79 -14.45 -1.28
C ASP A 185 4.81 -13.64 -2.13
N LEU A 186 3.52 -13.84 -1.89
CA LEU A 186 2.43 -13.06 -2.46
C LEU A 186 1.53 -12.52 -1.34
N GLY A 187 1.19 -11.25 -1.44
CA GLY A 187 0.35 -10.53 -0.49
C GLY A 187 -0.88 -9.93 -1.14
N GLY A 188 -1.98 -9.90 -0.42
CA GLY A 188 -3.23 -9.27 -0.80
C GLY A 188 -3.85 -8.53 0.39
N LEU A 189 -4.46 -7.38 0.10
CA LEU A 189 -5.25 -6.61 1.06
C LEU A 189 -6.54 -6.13 0.41
N TYR A 190 -7.64 -6.20 1.15
CA TYR A 190 -8.93 -5.66 0.72
C TYR A 190 -9.53 -4.75 1.79
N ARG A 191 -9.66 -3.46 1.47
CA ARG A 191 -10.34 -2.48 2.33
C ARG A 191 -11.83 -2.48 2.04
N ILE A 192 -12.61 -3.16 2.87
CA ILE A 192 -14.08 -3.21 2.76
C ILE A 192 -14.64 -1.78 2.88
N ASN A 193 -14.15 -1.04 3.86
CA ASN A 193 -14.48 0.37 4.08
C ASN A 193 -13.35 1.06 4.88
N SER A 194 -13.60 2.25 5.41
CA SER A 194 -12.60 3.01 6.18
C SER A 194 -12.23 2.43 7.55
N GLN A 195 -12.92 1.37 7.99
CA GLN A 195 -12.75 0.73 9.30
C GLN A 195 -12.28 -0.72 9.18
N TYR A 196 -12.68 -1.46 8.14
CA TYR A 196 -12.35 -2.89 8.04
C TYR A 196 -11.40 -3.18 6.87
N THR A 197 -10.33 -3.90 7.17
CA THR A 197 -9.37 -4.41 6.19
C THR A 197 -9.22 -5.92 6.35
N LEU A 198 -9.26 -6.65 5.25
CA LEU A 198 -8.88 -8.06 5.19
C LEU A 198 -7.48 -8.16 4.59
N GLY A 199 -6.68 -9.09 5.11
CA GLY A 199 -5.36 -9.41 4.59
C GLY A 199 -5.22 -10.90 4.32
N LEU A 200 -4.44 -11.24 3.31
CA LEU A 200 -4.00 -12.59 3.01
C LEU A 200 -2.56 -12.52 2.53
N VAL A 201 -1.70 -13.37 3.06
CA VAL A 201 -0.33 -13.55 2.57
C VAL A 201 0.00 -15.03 2.46
N ILE A 202 0.69 -15.38 1.38
CA ILE A 202 1.26 -16.71 1.15
C ILE A 202 2.76 -16.53 1.04
N LYS A 203 3.52 -17.03 2.02
CA LYS A 203 4.98 -16.95 2.07
C LYS A 203 5.61 -18.26 1.60
N ASN A 204 6.81 -18.16 1.02
CA ASN A 204 7.63 -19.30 0.60
C ASN A 204 6.88 -20.26 -0.35
N ILE A 205 6.18 -19.72 -1.34
CA ILE A 205 5.32 -20.47 -2.28
C ILE A 205 6.06 -21.64 -2.95
N ASN A 206 7.35 -21.44 -3.22
CA ASN A 206 8.20 -22.41 -3.90
C ASN A 206 8.97 -23.35 -2.95
N GLN A 207 8.71 -23.29 -1.63
CA GLN A 207 9.24 -24.18 -0.59
C GLN A 207 10.73 -24.54 -0.78
N PRO A 208 11.66 -23.56 -0.71
CA PRO A 208 13.06 -23.81 -1.01
C PRO A 208 13.71 -24.78 -0.01
N ASP A 209 14.61 -25.62 -0.51
CA ASP A 209 15.42 -26.53 0.30
C ASP A 209 16.70 -25.83 0.78
N MET A 210 16.78 -25.66 2.10
CA MET A 210 17.88 -25.05 2.84
C MET A 210 18.77 -26.10 3.54
N GLY A 211 18.69 -27.36 3.11
CA GLY A 211 19.52 -28.46 3.57
C GLY A 211 21.00 -28.30 3.21
N ILE A 212 21.89 -28.53 4.18
CA ILE A 212 23.33 -28.67 3.93
C ILE A 212 23.63 -30.08 3.42
N ALA A 213 23.19 -31.11 4.15
CA ALA A 213 23.27 -32.50 3.69
C ALA A 213 21.87 -33.09 3.46
N ASP A 214 21.06 -33.13 4.51
CA ASP A 214 19.68 -33.59 4.43
C ASP A 214 18.74 -32.45 4.05
N LYS A 215 17.61 -32.80 3.41
CA LYS A 215 16.59 -31.85 3.01
C LYS A 215 16.03 -31.10 4.22
N ASP A 216 16.03 -29.77 4.12
CA ASP A 216 15.45 -28.86 5.11
C ASP A 216 14.56 -27.88 4.34
N ILE A 217 13.31 -28.28 4.12
CA ILE A 217 12.36 -27.53 3.30
C ILE A 217 11.77 -26.40 4.13
N VAL A 218 11.94 -25.16 3.69
CA VAL A 218 11.24 -24.03 4.29
C VAL A 218 9.75 -24.13 3.91
N PRO A 219 8.84 -24.27 4.88
CA PRO A 219 7.44 -24.53 4.59
C PRO A 219 6.75 -23.31 3.99
N MET A 220 5.76 -23.58 3.15
CA MET A 220 4.82 -22.57 2.70
C MET A 220 3.94 -22.14 3.87
N GLN A 221 3.81 -20.83 4.08
CA GLN A 221 2.97 -20.28 5.15
C GLN A 221 1.80 -19.52 4.55
N ILE A 222 0.60 -19.78 5.03
CA ILE A 222 -0.61 -19.02 4.66
C ILE A 222 -1.08 -18.30 5.91
N ARG A 223 -1.22 -16.98 5.83
CA ARG A 223 -1.75 -16.17 6.94
C ARG A 223 -2.87 -15.27 6.44
N GLY A 224 -3.99 -15.30 7.15
CA GLY A 224 -5.14 -14.43 6.92
C GLY A 224 -5.33 -13.48 8.09
N GLY A 225 -5.77 -12.25 7.82
CA GLY A 225 -5.94 -11.22 8.83
C GLY A 225 -7.20 -10.38 8.67
N LEU A 226 -7.72 -9.88 9.79
CA LEU A 226 -8.85 -8.95 9.87
C LEU A 226 -8.53 -7.81 10.82
N ALA A 227 -8.51 -6.59 10.28
CA ALA A 227 -8.30 -5.37 11.03
C ALA A 227 -9.58 -4.57 11.22
N TYR A 228 -9.75 -3.99 12.41
CA TYR A 228 -10.77 -2.98 12.73
C TYR A 228 -10.11 -1.68 13.20
N TRP A 229 -10.15 -0.66 12.36
CA TRP A 229 -9.63 0.67 12.58
C TRP A 229 -10.65 1.59 13.25
N LYS A 230 -10.21 2.28 14.30
CA LYS A 230 -10.91 3.35 15.01
C LYS A 230 -10.02 4.59 15.03
N ASN A 231 -10.59 5.77 15.29
CA ASN A 231 -9.86 7.05 15.17
C ASN A 231 -8.48 7.11 15.85
N ASN A 232 -8.30 6.42 16.98
CA ASN A 232 -7.05 6.44 17.74
C ASN A 232 -6.48 5.04 17.95
N GLY A 233 -6.74 4.07 17.07
CA GLY A 233 -6.22 2.72 17.27
C GLY A 233 -6.78 1.67 16.33
N VAL A 234 -6.25 0.46 16.46
CA VAL A 234 -6.63 -0.69 15.65
C VAL A 234 -6.64 -1.96 16.49
N ILE A 235 -7.58 -2.84 16.18
CA ILE A 235 -7.61 -4.22 16.65
C ILE A 235 -7.39 -5.10 15.43
N ASP A 236 -6.49 -6.07 15.53
CA ASP A 236 -6.15 -6.99 14.45
C ASP A 236 -6.23 -8.45 14.95
N LEU A 237 -6.71 -9.33 14.09
CA LEU A 237 -6.81 -10.76 14.34
C LEU A 237 -6.26 -11.50 13.13
N ASP A 238 -5.26 -12.34 13.36
CA ASP A 238 -4.63 -13.16 12.32
C ASP A 238 -4.73 -14.65 12.67
N ILE A 239 -4.81 -15.47 11.62
CA ILE A 239 -4.66 -16.92 11.68
C ILE A 239 -3.59 -17.35 10.69
N GLY A 240 -2.61 -18.11 11.17
CA GLY A 240 -1.49 -18.65 10.39
C GLY A 240 -1.57 -20.17 10.29
N TYR A 241 -1.15 -20.70 9.14
CA TYR A 241 -0.94 -22.12 8.91
C TYR A 241 0.41 -22.32 8.19
N SER A 242 1.25 -23.21 8.71
CA SER A 242 2.57 -23.52 8.18
C SER A 242 2.83 -25.02 8.35
N ASP A 243 2.94 -25.74 7.24
CA ASP A 243 3.09 -27.20 7.22
C ASP A 243 1.97 -27.95 7.97
N SER A 244 2.19 -28.32 9.23
CA SER A 244 1.22 -28.97 10.13
C SER A 244 0.83 -28.11 11.33
N ASP A 245 1.45 -26.94 11.47
CA ASP A 245 1.25 -26.02 12.58
C ASP A 245 0.29 -24.89 12.23
N TYR A 246 -0.46 -24.45 13.24
CA TYR A 246 -1.32 -23.29 13.15
C TYR A 246 -1.12 -22.37 14.35
N ASP A 247 -1.32 -21.08 14.12
CA ASP A 247 -1.29 -20.06 15.16
C ASP A 247 -2.43 -19.06 15.00
N ILE A 248 -2.86 -18.51 16.11
CA ILE A 248 -3.83 -17.41 16.19
C ILE A 248 -3.15 -16.27 16.91
N ALA A 249 -3.21 -15.09 16.30
CA ALA A 249 -2.65 -13.86 16.84
C ALA A 249 -3.74 -12.79 17.00
N MET A 250 -3.72 -12.06 18.11
CA MET A 250 -4.58 -10.90 18.34
C MET A 250 -3.72 -9.72 18.80
N GLY A 251 -3.89 -8.57 18.15
CA GLY A 251 -3.15 -7.35 18.44
C GLY A 251 -4.07 -6.16 18.67
N VAL A 252 -3.67 -5.26 19.57
CA VAL A 252 -4.34 -3.99 19.83
C VAL A 252 -3.31 -2.86 19.87
N GLU A 253 -3.53 -1.82 19.07
CA GLU A 253 -2.72 -0.59 19.06
C GLU A 253 -3.60 0.60 19.45
N HIS A 254 -3.13 1.44 20.37
CA HIS A 254 -3.80 2.66 20.78
C HIS A 254 -2.85 3.86 20.76
N TRP A 255 -3.28 4.94 20.10
CA TRP A 255 -2.55 6.20 19.98
C TRP A 255 -2.99 7.21 21.05
N LEU A 256 -2.03 7.69 21.81
CA LEU A 256 -2.17 8.77 22.80
C LEU A 256 -1.66 10.07 22.18
N SER A 257 -2.58 11.01 21.93
CA SER A 257 -2.29 12.35 21.39
C SER A 257 -1.45 12.35 20.10
N ASN A 258 -1.56 11.30 19.28
CA ASN A 258 -0.77 11.07 18.05
C ASN A 258 0.75 11.11 18.24
N ARG A 259 1.24 11.01 19.49
CA ARG A 259 2.67 11.03 19.82
C ARG A 259 3.14 9.72 20.40
N PHE A 260 2.35 9.12 21.30
CA PHE A 260 2.73 7.86 21.93
C PHE A 260 1.78 6.75 21.53
N THR A 261 2.27 5.52 21.49
CA THR A 261 1.45 4.33 21.28
C THR A 261 1.66 3.33 22.37
N LEU A 262 0.56 2.70 22.76
CA LEU A 262 0.55 1.48 23.54
C LEU A 262 0.10 0.34 22.64
N ARG A 263 0.81 -0.77 22.72
CA ARG A 263 0.53 -1.98 21.94
C ARG A 263 0.50 -3.19 22.83
N PHE A 264 -0.40 -4.10 22.51
CA PHE A 264 -0.61 -5.35 23.21
C PHE A 264 -0.86 -6.46 22.18
N GLY A 265 -0.29 -7.64 22.42
CA GLY A 265 -0.37 -8.75 21.48
C GLY A 265 -0.35 -10.10 22.15
N LEU A 266 -1.20 -11.01 21.69
CA LEU A 266 -1.21 -12.42 22.07
C LEU A 266 -0.98 -13.28 20.84
N LEU A 267 -0.16 -14.30 20.98
CA LEU A 267 0.05 -15.34 19.97
C LEU A 267 -0.10 -16.70 20.65
N ALA A 268 -0.86 -17.61 20.04
CA ALA A 268 -1.01 -18.98 20.51
C ALA A 268 -1.06 -19.95 19.33
N GLY A 269 -0.19 -20.96 19.34
CA GLY A 269 -0.16 -22.06 18.37
C GLY A 269 -0.16 -23.44 19.02
N ASN A 270 -0.24 -24.47 18.16
CA ASN A 270 -0.19 -25.89 18.55
C ASN A 270 1.24 -26.40 18.82
N ASP A 271 2.26 -25.70 18.33
CA ASP A 271 3.68 -26.02 18.46
C ASP A 271 4.34 -25.46 19.74
N SER A 272 3.56 -25.36 20.82
CA SER A 272 3.95 -24.74 22.08
C SER A 272 4.29 -23.24 22.02
N ARG A 273 4.27 -22.58 20.84
CA ARG A 273 4.45 -21.12 20.75
C ARG A 273 3.26 -20.43 21.39
N ARG A 274 3.51 -19.83 22.55
CA ARG A 274 2.54 -18.97 23.23
C ARG A 274 3.30 -17.76 23.73
N ASN A 275 2.95 -16.57 23.23
CA ASN A 275 3.65 -15.34 23.57
C ASN A 275 2.68 -14.26 24.02
N PHE A 276 3.09 -13.58 25.08
CA PHE A 276 2.52 -12.32 25.52
C PHE A 276 3.42 -11.17 25.05
N ASN A 277 2.85 -10.14 24.43
CA ASN A 277 3.62 -9.07 23.83
C ASN A 277 3.10 -7.70 24.28
N LEU A 278 4.04 -6.81 24.57
CA LEU A 278 3.78 -5.41 24.89
C LEU A 278 4.64 -4.54 23.99
N GLY A 279 4.15 -3.34 23.67
CA GLY A 279 4.96 -2.36 22.99
C GLY A 279 4.64 -0.93 23.37
N LEU A 280 5.67 -0.12 23.31
CA LEU A 280 5.62 1.33 23.49
C LEU A 280 6.22 1.96 22.25
N GLY A 281 5.51 2.91 21.65
CA GLY A 281 6.04 3.70 20.55
C GLY A 281 5.97 5.18 20.86
N SER A 282 6.90 5.93 20.28
CA SER A 282 6.91 7.38 20.31
C SER A 282 7.21 7.92 18.92
N ARG A 283 6.44 8.92 18.50
CA ARG A 283 6.55 9.58 17.21
C ARG A 283 6.81 11.06 17.39
N PHE A 284 7.88 11.53 16.76
CA PHE A 284 8.30 12.92 16.71
C PHE A 284 8.53 13.34 15.26
N ASN A 285 7.56 14.04 14.68
CA ASN A 285 7.60 14.49 13.29
C ASN A 285 7.80 13.30 12.32
N SER A 286 8.93 13.25 11.63
CA SER A 286 9.31 12.19 10.70
C SER A 286 9.91 10.95 11.36
N PHE A 287 10.23 11.01 12.66
CA PHE A 287 10.91 9.93 13.38
C PHE A 287 9.95 9.16 14.26
N GLN A 288 10.15 7.85 14.38
CA GLN A 288 9.43 7.00 15.30
C GLN A 288 10.38 5.98 15.93
N PHE A 289 10.24 5.82 17.25
CA PHE A 289 10.96 4.85 18.06
C PHE A 289 9.93 3.88 18.63
N ASP A 290 10.16 2.59 18.46
CA ASP A 290 9.28 1.55 18.96
C ASP A 290 10.09 0.56 19.78
N TYR A 291 9.59 0.23 20.95
CA TYR A 291 10.10 -0.83 21.80
C TYR A 291 9.05 -1.92 21.91
N ALA A 292 9.48 -3.18 21.80
CA ALA A 292 8.63 -4.34 21.99
C ALA A 292 9.27 -5.33 22.96
N PHE A 293 8.43 -5.85 23.84
CA PHE A 293 8.75 -6.90 24.79
C PHE A 293 7.90 -8.12 24.49
N SER A 294 8.52 -9.28 24.35
CA SER A 294 7.85 -10.56 24.13
C SER A 294 8.21 -11.53 25.23
N LEU A 295 7.22 -12.06 25.92
CA LEU A 295 7.40 -13.07 26.96
C LEU A 295 6.80 -14.40 26.47
N PRO A 296 7.62 -15.44 26.26
CA PRO A 296 7.10 -16.78 26.05
C PRO A 296 6.44 -17.29 27.33
N ILE A 297 5.18 -17.71 27.19
CA ILE A 297 4.39 -18.34 28.25
C ILE A 297 4.19 -19.85 27.97
N GLY A 298 4.79 -20.35 26.89
CA GLY A 298 4.83 -21.76 26.51
C GLY A 298 6.11 -22.05 25.70
N GLY A 299 6.59 -23.29 25.78
CA GLY A 299 7.85 -23.71 25.16
C GLY A 299 9.05 -23.32 26.01
N ILE A 300 9.65 -22.17 25.73
CA ILE A 300 10.86 -21.68 26.41
C ILE A 300 10.46 -21.07 27.76
N ALA A 301 11.08 -21.56 28.83
CA ALA A 301 10.83 -21.13 30.21
C ALA A 301 12.09 -20.53 30.84
N GLN A 302 11.91 -19.83 31.97
CA GLN A 302 12.99 -19.26 32.79
C GLN A 302 13.85 -18.19 32.10
N THR A 303 13.36 -17.58 31.03
CA THR A 303 14.00 -16.43 30.39
C THR A 303 13.34 -15.13 30.84
N SER A 304 14.06 -14.02 30.73
CA SER A 304 13.57 -12.66 30.98
C SER A 304 12.74 -12.12 29.81
N GLY A 305 12.52 -12.92 28.76
CA GLY A 305 11.81 -12.53 27.54
C GLY A 305 12.74 -11.98 26.46
N SER A 306 12.14 -11.49 25.37
CA SER A 306 12.83 -10.90 24.24
C SER A 306 12.58 -9.40 24.17
N HIS A 307 13.63 -8.65 23.91
CA HIS A 307 13.65 -7.20 23.87
C HIS A 307 13.99 -6.72 22.46
N ARG A 308 13.16 -5.84 21.90
CA ARG A 308 13.32 -5.34 20.53
C ARG A 308 13.18 -3.82 20.49
N LEU A 309 14.16 -3.15 19.90
CA LEU A 309 14.16 -1.71 19.67
C LEU A 309 14.20 -1.42 18.17
N SER A 310 13.23 -0.65 17.70
CA SER A 310 13.14 -0.21 16.32
C SER A 310 13.19 1.31 16.22
N PHE A 311 13.86 1.77 15.18
CA PHE A 311 13.86 3.16 14.74
C PHE A 311 13.33 3.22 13.32
N SER A 312 12.45 4.17 13.04
CA SER A 312 11.96 4.44 11.69
C SER A 312 11.96 5.93 11.38
N MET A 313 12.20 6.25 10.11
CA MET A 313 12.15 7.60 9.58
C MET A 313 11.35 7.64 8.28
N ARG A 314 10.35 8.51 8.23
CA ARG A 314 9.50 8.75 7.06
C ARG A 314 9.84 10.10 6.41
N PHE A 315 10.17 10.07 5.14
CA PHE A 315 10.58 11.24 4.36
C PHE A 315 9.36 11.97 3.78
N GLY A 316 8.88 13.02 4.46
CA GLY A 316 7.78 13.86 3.97
C GLY A 316 6.69 14.11 5.00
N ALA A 317 5.61 14.78 4.58
CA ALA A 317 4.47 15.06 5.45
C ALA A 317 3.77 13.77 5.89
N TYR A 318 3.55 13.61 7.20
CA TYR A 318 2.87 12.47 7.78
C TYR A 318 1.37 12.49 7.44
N TYR A 319 0.88 11.46 6.78
CA TYR A 319 -0.55 11.18 6.63
C TYR A 319 -0.83 9.81 7.28
N ASP A 320 -1.71 9.78 8.28
CA ASP A 320 -2.32 8.52 8.76
C ASP A 320 -2.96 7.79 7.57
N THR A 321 -2.94 6.46 7.50
CA THR A 321 -3.31 5.70 6.29
C THR A 321 -4.73 5.92 5.81
N LYS A 322 -5.65 6.26 6.71
CA LYS A 322 -7.00 6.71 6.35
C LYS A 322 -6.96 8.07 5.65
N THR A 323 -6.18 9.01 6.20
CA THR A 323 -5.95 10.36 5.66
C THR A 323 -5.12 10.31 4.37
N ALA A 324 -4.18 9.38 4.24
CA ALA A 324 -3.33 9.15 3.08
C ALA A 324 -4.16 8.68 1.87
N LEU A 325 -5.12 7.77 2.09
CA LEU A 325 -6.03 7.33 1.04
C LEU A 325 -6.97 8.46 0.61
N GLU A 326 -7.45 9.26 1.57
CA GLU A 326 -8.27 10.44 1.28
C GLU A 326 -7.47 11.53 0.53
N ALA A 327 -6.23 11.78 0.93
CA ALA A 327 -5.29 12.70 0.28
C ALA A 327 -4.94 12.23 -1.13
N LYS A 328 -4.64 10.93 -1.32
CA LYS A 328 -4.42 10.31 -2.64
C LYS A 328 -5.63 10.53 -3.54
N ASN A 329 -6.83 10.27 -3.03
CA ASN A 329 -8.06 10.53 -3.78
C ASN A 329 -8.23 12.02 -4.14
N ILE A 330 -7.79 12.95 -3.29
CA ILE A 330 -7.83 14.39 -3.58
C ILE A 330 -6.81 14.77 -4.65
N ASP A 331 -5.60 14.22 -4.60
CA ASP A 331 -4.56 14.47 -5.60
C ASP A 331 -4.92 13.87 -6.96
N ASP A 332 -5.49 12.67 -7.01
CA ASP A 332 -6.04 12.08 -8.24
C ASP A 332 -7.14 12.97 -8.84
N LEU A 333 -8.01 13.52 -7.99
CA LEU A 333 -9.02 14.51 -8.38
C LEU A 333 -8.41 15.81 -8.91
N ARG A 334 -7.30 16.28 -8.33
CA ARG A 334 -6.56 17.48 -8.80
C ARG A 334 -5.91 17.23 -10.15
N VAL A 335 -5.28 16.08 -10.35
CA VAL A 335 -4.67 15.68 -11.63
C VAL A 335 -5.73 15.57 -12.72
N GLN A 336 -6.88 14.94 -12.43
CA GLN A 336 -8.01 14.87 -13.37
C GLN A 336 -8.58 16.26 -13.72
N LEU A 337 -8.64 17.16 -12.74
CA LEU A 337 -9.08 18.54 -12.95
C LEU A 337 -8.11 19.30 -13.85
N LEU A 338 -6.80 19.23 -13.58
CA LEU A 338 -5.77 19.88 -14.39
C LEU A 338 -5.78 19.38 -15.84
N GLY A 339 -5.85 18.06 -16.06
CA GLY A 339 -5.96 17.50 -17.41
C GLY A 339 -7.24 17.92 -18.13
N SER A 340 -8.36 18.04 -17.42
CA SER A 340 -9.62 18.53 -17.99
C SER A 340 -9.58 20.03 -18.32
N LEU A 341 -8.86 20.84 -17.55
CA LEU A 341 -8.63 22.25 -17.82
C LEU A 341 -7.75 22.45 -19.07
N GLN A 342 -6.64 21.71 -19.18
CA GLN A 342 -5.78 21.75 -20.37
C GLN A 342 -6.53 21.38 -21.65
N ALA A 343 -7.30 20.28 -21.64
CA ALA A 343 -8.12 19.89 -22.78
C ALA A 343 -9.18 20.94 -23.15
N MET A 344 -9.75 21.63 -22.15
CA MET A 344 -10.69 22.72 -22.38
C MET A 344 -10.02 23.92 -23.06
N ASP A 345 -8.82 24.29 -22.64
CA ASP A 345 -8.09 25.42 -23.22
C ASP A 345 -7.63 25.11 -24.65
N GLU A 346 -7.16 23.89 -24.93
CA GLU A 346 -6.88 23.43 -26.30
C GLU A 346 -8.12 23.50 -27.20
N ALA A 347 -9.27 23.06 -26.72
CA ALA A 347 -10.52 23.12 -27.47
C ALA A 347 -10.97 24.57 -27.74
N LYS A 348 -10.78 25.49 -26.78
CA LYS A 348 -11.03 26.93 -26.98
C LYS A 348 -10.11 27.54 -28.01
N VAL A 349 -8.81 27.21 -27.96
CA VAL A 349 -7.83 27.70 -28.95
C VAL A 349 -8.19 27.22 -30.35
N LYS A 350 -8.56 25.93 -30.51
CA LYS A 350 -9.04 25.40 -31.80
C LYS A 350 -10.29 26.13 -32.31
N ALA A 351 -11.28 26.34 -31.44
CA ALA A 351 -12.50 27.07 -31.79
C ALA A 351 -12.20 28.52 -32.22
N LEU A 352 -11.30 29.21 -31.51
CA LEU A 352 -10.90 30.58 -31.85
C LEU A 352 -10.20 30.65 -33.22
N THR A 353 -9.33 29.69 -33.51
CA THR A 353 -8.65 29.58 -34.81
C THR A 353 -9.65 29.36 -35.95
N GLN A 354 -10.62 28.46 -35.75
CA GLN A 354 -11.69 28.21 -36.72
C GLN A 354 -12.57 29.44 -36.93
N GLU A 355 -12.93 30.19 -35.88
CA GLU A 355 -13.67 31.45 -36.00
C GLU A 355 -12.92 32.50 -36.82
N ASN A 356 -11.60 32.61 -36.63
CA ASN A 356 -10.78 33.54 -37.39
C ASN A 356 -10.69 33.14 -38.88
N GLN A 357 -10.57 31.84 -39.18
CA GLN A 357 -10.60 31.33 -40.56
C GLN A 357 -11.94 31.63 -41.24
N ILE A 358 -13.06 31.42 -40.55
CA ILE A 358 -14.40 31.73 -41.08
C ILE A 358 -14.55 33.23 -41.37
N LYS A 359 -14.02 34.10 -40.50
CA LYS A 359 -14.01 35.56 -40.74
C LYS A 359 -13.23 35.93 -41.99
N GLU A 360 -12.05 35.32 -42.20
CA GLU A 360 -11.24 35.56 -43.39
C GLU A 360 -11.94 35.08 -44.67
N LEU A 361 -12.51 33.87 -44.64
CA LEU A 361 -13.29 33.34 -45.76
C LEU A 361 -14.53 34.19 -46.06
N SER A 362 -15.19 34.73 -45.04
CA SER A 362 -16.34 35.63 -45.20
C SER A 362 -15.95 36.90 -45.94
N LYS A 363 -14.76 37.44 -45.67
CA LYS A 363 -14.21 38.58 -46.42
C LYS A 363 -13.95 38.19 -47.88
N LYS A 364 -13.31 37.04 -48.14
CA LYS A 364 -13.05 36.54 -49.50
C LYS A 364 -14.34 36.33 -50.31
N ILE A 365 -15.40 35.82 -49.69
CA ILE A 365 -16.72 35.69 -50.32
C ILE A 365 -17.25 37.07 -50.73
N LYS A 366 -17.18 38.05 -49.83
CA LYS A 366 -17.64 39.42 -50.12
C LYS A 366 -16.89 40.04 -51.30
N ASP A 367 -15.57 39.88 -51.32
CA ASP A 367 -14.70 40.39 -52.38
C ASP A 367 -15.00 39.69 -53.72
N GLN A 368 -15.16 38.36 -53.72
CA GLN A 368 -15.52 37.60 -54.92
C GLN A 368 -16.91 37.98 -55.46
N ASN A 369 -17.90 38.15 -54.59
CA ASN A 369 -19.23 38.62 -54.99
C ASN A 369 -19.19 40.01 -55.63
N SER A 370 -18.38 40.93 -55.10
CA SER A 370 -18.19 42.25 -55.71
C SER A 370 -17.57 42.15 -57.11
N LYS A 371 -16.59 41.25 -57.31
CA LYS A 371 -15.95 40.99 -58.60
C LYS A 371 -16.93 40.40 -59.61
N ILE A 372 -17.72 39.40 -59.21
CA ILE A 372 -18.76 38.79 -60.05
C ILE A 372 -19.75 39.86 -60.52
N ASN A 373 -20.22 40.74 -59.62
CA ASN A 373 -21.15 41.81 -59.98
C ASN A 373 -20.54 42.79 -60.98
N SER A 374 -19.26 43.14 -60.85
CA SER A 374 -18.56 44.05 -61.79
C SER A 374 -18.32 43.43 -63.17
N LEU A 375 -18.16 42.11 -63.24
CA LEU A 375 -18.01 41.37 -64.50
C LEU A 375 -19.37 41.19 -65.19
N ALA A 376 -20.43 40.93 -64.44
CA ALA A 376 -21.78 40.75 -64.97
C ALA A 376 -22.39 42.01 -65.59
N THR A 377 -21.86 43.19 -65.27
CA THR A 377 -22.29 44.47 -65.87
C THR A 377 -21.63 44.79 -67.22
N LYS A 378 -20.66 44.00 -67.67
CA LYS A 378 -19.98 44.16 -68.96
C LYS A 378 -20.56 43.16 -69.97
N THR A 379 -20.92 43.64 -71.16
CA THR A 379 -21.84 42.96 -72.09
C THR A 379 -21.14 42.18 -73.22
N ASP A 380 -19.94 41.62 -72.98
CA ASP A 380 -19.18 40.88 -74.01
C ASP A 380 -19.19 39.35 -73.76
N SER A 381 -19.07 38.55 -74.83
CA SER A 381 -19.11 37.08 -74.76
C SER A 381 -17.91 36.45 -74.05
N ALA A 382 -16.77 37.16 -74.01
CA ALA A 382 -15.60 36.78 -73.22
C ALA A 382 -15.87 36.87 -71.70
N ASP A 383 -16.67 37.84 -71.26
CA ASP A 383 -16.99 38.07 -69.84
C ASP A 383 -17.88 36.97 -69.25
N PHE A 384 -18.69 36.28 -70.08
CA PHE A 384 -19.56 35.20 -69.60
C PHE A 384 -18.76 34.00 -69.04
N LYS A 385 -17.65 33.64 -69.70
CA LYS A 385 -16.75 32.57 -69.22
C LYS A 385 -16.05 32.97 -67.92
N ASP A 386 -15.65 34.23 -67.80
CA ASP A 386 -14.98 34.76 -66.60
C ASP A 386 -15.93 34.87 -65.39
N VAL A 387 -17.20 35.18 -65.63
CA VAL A 387 -18.26 35.11 -64.61
C VAL A 387 -18.49 33.67 -64.16
N GLN A 388 -18.52 32.71 -65.07
CA GLN A 388 -18.73 31.30 -64.75
C GLN A 388 -17.55 30.72 -63.96
N LEU A 389 -16.30 31.07 -64.32
CA LEU A 389 -15.10 30.70 -63.58
C LEU A 389 -15.11 31.29 -62.16
N SER A 390 -15.46 32.58 -62.03
CA SER A 390 -15.52 33.27 -60.74
C SER A 390 -16.60 32.70 -59.81
N ARG A 391 -17.74 32.27 -60.37
CA ARG A 391 -18.78 31.53 -59.61
C ARG A 391 -18.29 30.15 -59.13
N GLY A 392 -17.47 29.46 -59.91
CA GLY A 392 -16.83 28.21 -59.48
C GLY A 392 -15.81 28.40 -58.35
N VAL A 393 -15.07 29.51 -58.36
CA VAL A 393 -14.19 29.89 -57.24
C VAL A 393 -15.00 30.21 -55.98
N LEU A 394 -16.11 30.94 -56.12
CA LEU A 394 -17.01 31.27 -55.02
C LEU A 394 -17.57 30.00 -54.35
N SER A 395 -18.08 29.05 -55.14
CA SER A 395 -18.62 27.80 -54.59
C SER A 395 -17.57 26.97 -53.85
N GLY A 396 -16.31 26.97 -54.33
CA GLY A 396 -15.20 26.33 -53.61
C GLY A 396 -14.91 26.97 -52.24
N ILE A 397 -14.97 28.30 -52.14
CA ILE A 397 -14.78 29.04 -50.88
C ILE A 397 -15.95 28.77 -49.91
N GLU A 398 -17.18 28.72 -50.41
CA GLU A 398 -18.37 28.39 -49.62
C GLU A 398 -18.30 26.97 -49.04
N VAL A 399 -17.87 25.98 -49.82
CA VAL A 399 -17.68 24.59 -49.36
C VAL A 399 -16.62 24.52 -48.26
N GLN A 400 -15.49 25.23 -48.41
CA GLN A 400 -14.46 25.30 -47.37
C GLN A 400 -14.99 25.94 -46.08
N MET A 401 -15.75 27.04 -46.19
CA MET A 401 -16.35 27.69 -45.03
C MET A 401 -17.33 26.77 -44.31
N MET A 402 -18.15 26.02 -45.05
CA MET A 402 -19.11 25.07 -44.48
C MET A 402 -18.41 23.94 -43.71
N ALA A 403 -17.30 23.42 -44.24
CA ALA A 403 -16.49 22.40 -43.57
C ALA A 403 -15.92 22.92 -42.23
N ILE A 404 -15.31 24.11 -42.24
CA ILE A 404 -14.73 24.72 -41.03
C ILE A 404 -15.83 25.07 -40.01
N THR A 405 -17.00 25.50 -40.46
CA THR A 405 -18.15 25.80 -39.59
C THR A 405 -18.63 24.54 -38.85
N LYS A 406 -18.67 23.40 -39.53
CA LYS A 406 -19.01 22.11 -38.92
C LYS A 406 -17.97 21.69 -37.86
N GLU A 407 -16.69 21.90 -38.13
CA GLU A 407 -15.65 21.65 -37.14
C GLU A 407 -15.71 22.62 -35.95
N LEU A 408 -16.08 23.89 -36.18
CA LEU A 408 -16.29 24.88 -35.11
C LEU A 408 -17.40 24.46 -34.16
N GLU A 409 -18.54 24.00 -34.69
CA GLU A 409 -19.63 23.48 -33.86
C GLU A 409 -19.19 22.30 -33.00
N LYS A 410 -18.35 21.41 -33.56
CA LYS A 410 -17.77 20.28 -32.81
C LYS A 410 -16.86 20.79 -31.70
N SER A 411 -15.91 21.69 -31.99
CA SER A 411 -15.03 22.30 -30.99
C SER A 411 -15.80 23.01 -29.88
N LYS A 412 -16.89 23.74 -30.21
CA LYS A 412 -17.77 24.39 -29.23
C LYS A 412 -18.49 23.39 -28.32
N LYS A 413 -18.97 22.27 -28.88
CA LYS A 413 -19.53 21.16 -28.09
C LYS A 413 -18.49 20.56 -27.14
N ASP A 414 -17.28 20.33 -27.63
CA ASP A 414 -16.18 19.80 -26.81
C ASP A 414 -15.85 20.73 -25.63
N VAL A 415 -15.75 22.05 -25.88
CA VAL A 415 -15.57 23.06 -24.81
C VAL A 415 -16.68 22.96 -23.75
N GLN A 416 -17.94 22.79 -24.16
CA GLN A 416 -19.06 22.67 -23.23
C GLN A 416 -19.01 21.37 -22.40
N ILE A 417 -18.61 20.25 -23.02
CA ILE A 417 -18.41 18.97 -22.34
C ILE A 417 -17.31 19.10 -21.28
N PHE A 418 -16.16 19.69 -21.64
CA PHE A 418 -15.06 19.88 -20.71
C PHE A 418 -15.42 20.85 -19.58
N LYS A 419 -16.16 21.93 -19.87
CA LYS A 419 -16.66 22.88 -18.85
C LYS A 419 -17.56 22.19 -17.83
N ASN A 420 -18.47 21.32 -18.27
CA ASN A 420 -19.31 20.53 -17.37
C ASN A 420 -18.47 19.56 -16.51
N LYS A 421 -17.48 18.90 -17.11
CA LYS A 421 -16.57 17.99 -16.40
C LYS A 421 -15.74 18.71 -15.33
N VAL A 422 -15.19 19.88 -15.66
CA VAL A 422 -14.46 20.76 -14.72
C VAL A 422 -15.37 21.16 -13.55
N SER A 423 -16.59 21.62 -13.81
CA SER A 423 -17.56 21.99 -12.77
C SER A 423 -17.88 20.84 -11.80
N ILE A 424 -18.02 19.62 -12.30
CA ILE A 424 -18.24 18.42 -11.48
C ILE A 424 -17.02 18.12 -10.61
N LEU A 425 -15.81 18.19 -11.18
CA LEU A 425 -14.57 17.92 -10.48
C LEU A 425 -14.29 18.98 -9.40
N GLU A 426 -14.51 20.26 -9.68
CA GLU A 426 -14.39 21.35 -8.71
C GLU A 426 -15.35 21.17 -7.53
N LYS A 427 -16.62 20.85 -7.78
CA LYS A 427 -17.60 20.57 -6.71
C LYS A 427 -17.17 19.40 -5.83
N LYS A 428 -16.64 18.32 -6.42
CA LYS A 428 -16.09 17.18 -5.67
C LYS A 428 -14.89 17.59 -4.82
N LEU A 429 -14.00 18.44 -5.35
CA LEU A 429 -12.81 18.92 -4.65
C LEU A 429 -13.16 19.84 -3.48
N ILE A 430 -14.12 20.75 -3.66
CA ILE A 430 -14.62 21.65 -2.61
C ILE A 430 -15.30 20.84 -1.50
N GLY A 431 -16.14 19.85 -1.87
CA GLY A 431 -16.80 18.95 -0.93
C GLY A 431 -15.80 18.18 -0.05
N LYS A 432 -14.65 17.77 -0.61
CA LYS A 432 -13.59 17.08 0.15
C LYS A 432 -12.72 18.02 0.98
N LYS A 433 -12.38 19.22 0.50
CA LYS A 433 -11.65 20.24 1.30
C LYS A 433 -12.45 20.71 2.53
N ALA A 434 -13.78 20.74 2.44
CA ALA A 434 -14.64 21.08 3.59
C ALA A 434 -14.60 20.00 4.70
N VAL A 435 -14.29 18.74 4.35
CA VAL A 435 -14.07 17.64 5.30
C VAL A 435 -12.67 17.73 5.91
N GLU A 436 -11.65 18.03 5.09
CA GLU A 436 -10.25 18.22 5.52
C GLU A 436 -10.09 19.36 6.55
N LYS A 437 -10.82 20.47 6.39
CA LYS A 437 -10.84 21.57 7.37
C LYS A 437 -11.50 21.22 8.70
N LYS A 438 -12.39 20.22 8.72
CA LYS A 438 -13.06 19.74 9.95
C LYS A 438 -12.22 18.70 10.70
N THR A 439 -11.34 17.97 10.01
CA THR A 439 -10.44 16.98 10.63
C THR A 439 -9.10 17.57 11.07
N THR A 440 -8.67 18.70 10.50
CA THR A 440 -7.43 19.40 10.84
C THR A 440 -7.57 20.46 11.94
N SER A 441 -8.77 20.74 12.45
CA SER A 441 -8.97 21.69 13.56
C SER A 441 -8.67 21.03 14.92
N SER A 442 -7.39 20.86 15.22
CA SER A 442 -6.82 20.84 16.58
C SER A 442 -5.64 21.84 16.59
N PRO A 443 -5.41 22.58 17.68
CA PRO A 443 -5.02 23.99 17.60
C PRO A 443 -3.59 24.17 17.10
N THR A 444 -3.46 24.81 15.94
CA THR A 444 -2.18 25.38 15.48
C THR A 444 -1.86 26.59 16.34
N GLN A 445 -0.86 26.44 17.20
CA GLN A 445 -0.22 27.56 17.89
C GLN A 445 0.34 28.54 16.86
N LYS A 446 -0.04 29.82 17.00
CA LYS A 446 0.55 30.95 16.29
C LYS A 446 2.06 30.96 16.52
N ILE A 447 2.84 30.66 15.48
CA ILE A 447 4.25 31.06 15.43
C ILE A 447 4.26 32.51 14.94
N GLY A 448 4.58 33.41 15.87
CA GLY A 448 4.70 34.84 15.61
C GLY A 448 5.77 35.12 14.57
N GLY A 449 5.38 35.82 13.50
CA GLY A 449 6.32 36.44 12.60
C GLY A 449 7.14 37.49 13.33
N LYS A 450 8.46 37.30 13.36
CA LYS A 450 9.40 38.43 13.40
C LYS A 450 10.04 38.54 12.03
N LYS A 451 9.75 39.68 11.38
CA LYS A 451 10.56 40.22 10.29
C LYS A 451 11.97 40.45 10.81
N VAL A 452 12.97 39.94 10.08
CA VAL A 452 14.20 40.66 9.73
C VAL A 452 14.46 40.37 8.27
#